data_AF-R9IJB7-F1
#
_entry.id   AF-R9IJB7-F1
#
_cell.length_a   1.000
_cell.length_b   1.000
_cell.length_c   1.000
_cell.angle_alpha   90.00
_cell.angle_beta   90.00
_cell.angle_gamma   90.00
#
_symmetry.space_group_name_H-M   'P 1'
#
loop_
_entity.id
_entity.type
_entity.pdbx_description
1 polymer ?
#
loop_
_entity_poly.entity_id
_entity_poly.type
_entity_poly.pdbx_seq_one_letter_code
_entity_poly.pdbx_strand_id
1 'polypeptide(L)'
;MIEIVFGESACGSLKIAQTYGKGKYRGSAVSVFMRHEDGSVPSSDEMKEAQIQAQEQEHIAWENAIPLGGKSSDVYCFDMALSVGDISDNGIGEQRKNVLKKMLSVWFVEDLDYQVEEKIQKIKTTLSSVIERYVAGEEVRIWYSYNPDELCGMYWLMKQLRPLNCQTTIYLVKLPAWEYGKENTMISKIAWGEVSPGEWGKYITLQEKAKPVFLSACAMKWNQLQNENAPLRAMLNGKLQSVSEDIYDSFILREIAEQPEQFKMAIVIGNVLGKYQLGISDVWISNRIDKMLEDGVLEIIQDAPKGETNYRRILRKRMK
;
A
#
# COMPACT_ATOMS: atom_id res chain seq x y z
N MET A 1 13.17 12.88 15.48
CA MET A 1 13.01 11.53 14.91
C MET A 1 12.11 11.67 13.69
N ILE A 2 12.49 11.04 12.59
CA ILE A 2 11.67 10.98 11.37
C ILE A 2 11.02 9.61 11.23
N GLU A 3 9.86 9.61 10.59
CA GLU A 3 8.99 8.46 10.43
C GLU A 3 8.87 8.12 8.94
N ILE A 4 9.11 6.87 8.56
CA ILE A 4 9.16 6.46 7.14
C ILE A 4 8.20 5.31 6.88
N VAL A 5 7.38 5.48 5.85
CA VAL A 5 6.44 4.48 5.30
C VAL A 5 6.57 4.40 3.78
N PHE A 6 5.98 3.38 3.17
CA PHE A 6 6.15 3.06 1.75
C PHE A 6 4.83 3.04 0.95
N GLY A 7 3.78 3.67 1.46
CA GLY A 7 2.48 3.82 0.79
C GLY A 7 1.75 5.09 1.22
N GLU A 8 1.03 5.74 0.32
CA GLU A 8 0.36 7.03 0.61
C GLU A 8 -0.74 6.88 1.67
N SER A 9 -1.49 5.77 1.70
CA SER A 9 -2.49 5.51 2.76
C SER A 9 -1.83 5.40 4.14
N ALA A 10 -0.71 4.70 4.24
CA ALA A 10 0.07 4.60 5.48
C ALA A 10 0.60 5.97 5.90
N CYS A 11 1.07 6.78 4.94
CA CYS A 11 1.57 8.14 5.19
C CYS A 11 0.48 9.06 5.72
N GLY A 12 -0.70 9.05 5.10
CA GLY A 12 -1.86 9.82 5.55
C GLY A 12 -2.27 9.43 6.96
N SER A 13 -2.41 8.12 7.22
CA SER A 13 -2.77 7.59 8.53
C SER A 13 -1.74 7.97 9.61
N LEU A 14 -0.44 7.76 9.34
CA LEU A 14 0.65 8.06 10.27
C LEU A 14 0.77 9.56 10.56
N LYS A 15 0.55 10.44 9.58
CA LYS A 15 0.53 11.89 9.79
C LYS A 15 -0.55 12.32 10.78
N ILE A 16 -1.73 11.73 10.67
CA ILE A 16 -2.83 11.96 11.64
C ILE A 16 -2.43 11.39 13.01
N ALA A 17 -1.85 10.19 13.03
CA ALA A 17 -1.42 9.50 14.25
C ALA A 17 -0.41 10.29 15.10
N GLN A 18 0.40 11.18 14.50
CA GLN A 18 1.36 12.02 15.23
C GLN A 18 0.73 12.84 16.35
N THR A 19 -0.48 13.35 16.12
CA THR A 19 -1.23 14.19 17.06
C THR A 19 -2.53 13.55 17.54
N TYR A 20 -2.83 12.33 17.11
CA TYR A 20 -4.06 11.62 17.47
C TYR A 20 -4.08 11.31 18.98
N GLY A 21 -5.25 11.45 19.61
CA GLY A 21 -5.40 11.35 21.07
C GLY A 21 -4.81 12.50 21.90
N LYS A 22 -4.39 13.62 21.27
CA LYS A 22 -3.92 14.82 21.99
C LYS A 22 -4.82 16.03 21.75
N GLY A 23 -5.02 16.83 22.80
CA GLY A 23 -5.70 18.11 22.73
C GLY A 23 -7.21 17.98 22.73
N LYS A 24 -7.91 18.87 22.02
CA LYS A 24 -9.37 18.81 21.90
C LYS A 24 -9.75 17.95 20.70
N TYR A 25 -10.60 16.95 20.91
CA TYR A 25 -11.22 16.19 19.83
C TYR A 25 -12.03 17.13 18.91
N ARG A 26 -11.75 17.09 17.60
CA ARG A 26 -12.37 17.97 16.59
C ARG A 26 -13.35 17.26 15.67
N GLY A 27 -13.71 16.01 15.99
CA GLY A 27 -14.48 15.17 15.09
C GLY A 27 -13.61 14.50 14.03
N SER A 28 -14.08 13.35 13.55
CA SER A 28 -13.52 12.62 12.42
C SER A 28 -14.50 12.62 11.25
N ALA A 29 -13.96 12.64 10.02
CA ALA A 29 -14.73 12.39 8.81
C ALA A 29 -14.94 10.88 8.66
N VAL A 30 -15.96 10.35 9.34
CA VAL A 30 -16.36 8.94 9.23
C VAL A 30 -17.39 8.80 8.13
N SER A 31 -17.26 7.81 7.26
CA SER A 31 -18.27 7.42 6.27
C SER A 31 -18.60 5.94 6.44
N VAL A 32 -19.89 5.61 6.45
CA VAL A 32 -20.37 4.23 6.54
C VAL A 32 -20.88 3.76 5.18
N PHE A 33 -20.38 2.61 4.74
CA PHE A 33 -20.93 1.87 3.61
C PHE A 33 -21.52 0.57 4.15
N MET A 34 -22.81 0.38 3.98
CA MET A 34 -23.53 -0.78 4.50
C MET A 34 -24.39 -1.39 3.41
N ARG A 35 -24.45 -2.72 3.41
CA ARG A 35 -25.35 -3.51 2.58
C ARG A 35 -25.72 -4.78 3.34
N HIS A 36 -26.97 -5.21 3.24
CA HIS A 36 -27.39 -6.46 3.85
C HIS A 36 -26.81 -7.66 3.09
N GLU A 37 -26.66 -8.81 3.76
CA GLU A 37 -26.15 -10.05 3.15
C GLU A 37 -27.02 -10.51 1.98
N ASP A 38 -28.34 -10.28 2.05
CA ASP A 38 -29.30 -10.56 0.97
C ASP A 38 -29.22 -9.56 -0.20
N GLY A 39 -28.31 -8.58 -0.12
CA GLY A 39 -28.08 -7.57 -1.14
C GLY A 39 -29.04 -6.38 -1.10
N SER A 40 -29.99 -6.35 -0.17
CA SER A 40 -30.89 -5.22 0.04
C SER A 40 -30.16 -3.99 0.61
N VAL A 41 -30.73 -2.81 0.35
CA VAL A 41 -30.15 -1.52 0.76
C VAL A 41 -30.67 -1.17 2.15
N PRO A 42 -29.80 -0.78 3.09
CA PRO A 42 -30.22 -0.35 4.42
C PRO A 42 -31.10 0.90 4.35
N SER A 43 -32.04 1.00 5.29
CA SER A 43 -32.88 2.16 5.49
C SER A 43 -32.06 3.39 5.92
N SER A 44 -32.67 4.57 5.76
CA SER A 44 -32.03 5.82 6.21
C SER A 44 -31.76 5.85 7.72
N ASP A 45 -32.58 5.18 8.51
CA ASP A 45 -32.42 5.13 9.97
C ASP A 45 -31.27 4.19 10.35
N GLU A 46 -31.16 3.01 9.72
CA GLU A 46 -30.01 2.10 9.90
C GLU A 46 -28.69 2.76 9.52
N MET A 47 -28.65 3.49 8.40
CA MET A 47 -27.47 4.25 7.97
C MET A 47 -27.09 5.33 8.99
N LYS A 48 -28.08 6.03 9.56
CA LYS A 48 -27.86 7.07 10.57
C LYS A 48 -27.36 6.47 11.88
N GLU A 49 -27.94 5.37 12.33
CA GLU A 49 -27.50 4.67 13.53
C GLU A 49 -26.05 4.18 13.39
N ALA A 50 -25.73 3.54 12.26
CA ALA A 50 -24.38 3.08 11.98
C ALA A 50 -23.37 4.24 11.91
N GLN A 51 -23.77 5.38 11.35
CA GLN A 51 -22.94 6.59 11.34
C GLN A 51 -22.65 7.11 12.75
N ILE A 52 -23.67 7.14 13.63
CA ILE A 52 -23.51 7.55 15.04
C ILE A 52 -22.59 6.56 15.78
N GLN A 53 -22.81 5.26 15.62
CA GLN A 53 -21.98 4.23 16.23
C GLN A 53 -20.52 4.33 15.77
N ALA A 54 -20.28 4.57 14.48
CA ALA A 54 -18.93 4.69 13.94
C ALA A 54 -18.22 5.97 14.43
N GLN A 55 -18.95 7.08 14.61
CA GLN A 55 -18.42 8.30 15.23
C GLN A 55 -18.07 8.08 16.71
N GLU A 56 -18.92 7.38 17.46
CA GLU A 56 -18.65 7.05 18.87
C GLU A 56 -17.44 6.13 19.00
N GLN A 57 -17.33 5.10 18.16
CA GLN A 57 -16.17 4.21 18.14
C GLN A 57 -14.87 4.97 17.83
N GLU A 58 -14.91 5.93 16.91
CA GLU A 58 -13.76 6.76 16.59
C GLU A 58 -13.40 7.71 17.74
N HIS A 59 -14.39 8.29 18.41
CA HIS A 59 -14.16 9.10 19.61
C HIS A 59 -13.49 8.28 20.72
N ILE A 60 -14.00 7.07 21.01
CA ILE A 60 -13.40 6.13 21.96
C ILE A 60 -11.97 5.75 21.53
N ALA A 61 -11.74 5.51 20.23
CA ALA A 61 -10.42 5.20 19.71
C ALA A 61 -9.45 6.38 19.90
N TRP A 62 -9.93 7.61 19.73
CA TRP A 62 -9.16 8.83 19.99
C TRP A 62 -8.80 8.98 21.47
N GLU A 63 -9.76 8.78 22.39
CA GLU A 63 -9.53 8.88 23.83
C GLU A 63 -8.53 7.83 24.34
N ASN A 64 -8.58 6.62 23.78
CA ASN A 64 -7.72 5.51 24.17
C ASN A 64 -6.42 5.40 23.35
N ALA A 65 -6.18 6.32 22.42
CA ALA A 65 -5.00 6.27 21.58
C ALA A 65 -3.73 6.49 22.39
N ILE A 66 -2.68 5.76 22.04
CA ILE A 66 -1.32 6.01 22.55
C ILE A 66 -0.69 7.06 21.62
N PRO A 67 -0.44 8.29 22.09
CA PRO A 67 0.05 9.33 21.19
C PRO A 67 1.50 9.09 20.77
N LEU A 68 1.81 9.18 19.47
CA LEU A 68 3.18 9.07 18.97
C LEU A 68 4.05 10.27 19.40
N GLY A 69 3.46 11.46 19.45
CA GLY A 69 4.11 12.66 19.97
C GLY A 69 5.13 13.34 19.06
N GLY A 70 5.20 12.99 17.78
CA GLY A 70 5.97 13.70 16.77
C GLY A 70 5.15 14.75 16.00
N LYS A 71 5.63 15.14 14.81
CA LYS A 71 4.97 16.11 13.92
C LYS A 71 4.62 15.47 12.60
N SER A 72 3.51 15.87 11.99
CA SER A 72 3.12 15.39 10.65
C SER A 72 4.16 15.75 9.57
N SER A 73 4.94 16.81 9.77
CA SER A 73 6.06 17.21 8.91
C SER A 73 7.27 16.28 9.00
N ASP A 74 7.35 15.43 10.02
CA ASP A 74 8.43 14.45 10.20
C ASP A 74 8.08 13.07 9.59
N VAL A 75 6.93 12.96 8.92
CA VAL A 75 6.47 11.74 8.24
C VAL A 75 6.76 11.80 6.75
N TYR A 76 7.58 10.87 6.29
CA TYR A 76 8.03 10.75 4.90
C TYR A 76 7.48 9.47 4.26
N CYS A 77 7.22 9.55 2.95
CA CYS A 77 6.63 8.46 2.18
C CYS A 77 7.45 8.19 0.92
N PHE A 78 7.74 6.90 0.69
CA PHE A 78 8.40 6.41 -0.52
C PHE A 78 7.46 5.47 -1.31
N ASP A 79 6.27 5.95 -1.66
CA ASP A 79 5.31 5.24 -2.51
C ASP A 79 5.77 5.22 -3.97
N MET A 80 6.52 4.18 -4.33
CA MET A 80 7.18 4.00 -5.63
C MET A 80 6.78 2.71 -6.35
N ALA A 81 5.88 1.91 -5.76
CA ALA A 81 5.47 0.60 -6.28
C ALA A 81 6.68 -0.31 -6.67
N LEU A 82 7.71 -0.35 -5.82
CA LEU A 82 8.99 -1.04 -6.11
C LEU A 82 8.87 -2.57 -6.18
N SER A 83 7.74 -3.15 -5.81
CA SER A 83 7.47 -4.56 -6.10
C SER A 83 7.16 -4.81 -7.58
N VAL A 84 6.75 -3.79 -8.32
CA VAL A 84 6.29 -3.88 -9.71
C VAL A 84 7.32 -3.32 -10.70
N GLY A 85 7.52 -4.05 -11.79
CA GLY A 85 8.24 -3.60 -12.98
C GLY A 85 9.74 -3.45 -12.81
N ASP A 86 10.35 -2.65 -13.69
CA ASP A 86 11.79 -2.43 -13.72
C ASP A 86 12.28 -1.63 -12.50
N ILE A 87 13.29 -2.16 -11.81
CA ILE A 87 13.93 -1.52 -10.65
C ILE A 87 15.44 -1.37 -10.85
N SER A 88 15.94 -1.41 -12.09
CA SER A 88 17.37 -1.35 -12.41
C SER A 88 18.02 0.00 -12.11
N ASP A 89 17.23 1.06 -11.88
CA ASP A 89 17.72 2.37 -11.45
C ASP A 89 18.55 2.27 -10.15
N ASN A 90 19.72 2.91 -10.11
CA ASN A 90 20.51 3.01 -8.86
C ASN A 90 19.92 3.97 -7.80
N GLY A 91 18.83 4.66 -8.15
CA GLY A 91 18.12 5.63 -7.31
C GLY A 91 16.69 5.79 -7.82
N ILE A 92 16.31 7.01 -8.22
CA ILE A 92 15.01 7.33 -8.81
C ILE A 92 15.27 7.84 -10.23
N GLY A 93 15.05 6.97 -11.22
CA GLY A 93 15.40 7.23 -12.61
C GLY A 93 14.24 7.03 -13.59
N GLU A 94 14.61 6.93 -14.88
CA GLU A 94 13.67 6.86 -15.99
C GLU A 94 12.90 5.54 -16.01
N GLN A 95 13.53 4.44 -15.59
CA GLN A 95 12.83 3.15 -15.50
C GLN A 95 11.71 3.23 -14.49
N ARG A 96 11.97 3.90 -13.35
CA ARG A 96 10.93 4.06 -12.35
C ARG A 96 9.79 4.94 -12.83
N LYS A 97 10.10 6.03 -13.54
CA LYS A 97 9.14 6.90 -14.20
C LYS A 97 8.20 6.11 -15.13
N ASN A 98 8.77 5.26 -15.99
CA ASN A 98 8.00 4.44 -16.94
C ASN A 98 7.02 3.49 -16.25
N VAL A 99 7.45 2.85 -15.16
CA VAL A 99 6.55 1.96 -14.42
C VAL A 99 5.43 2.72 -13.72
N LEU A 100 5.73 3.87 -13.09
CA LEU A 100 4.70 4.71 -12.48
C LEU A 100 3.69 5.20 -13.53
N LYS A 101 4.15 5.56 -14.73
CA LYS A 101 3.28 5.93 -15.86
C LYS A 101 2.31 4.80 -16.21
N LYS A 102 2.82 3.56 -16.32
CA LYS A 102 1.99 2.37 -16.58
C LYS A 102 1.01 2.07 -15.44
N MET A 103 1.40 2.29 -14.19
CA MET A 103 0.49 2.05 -13.06
C MET A 103 -0.60 3.10 -12.95
N LEU A 104 -0.28 4.37 -13.24
CA LEU A 104 -1.23 5.47 -13.17
C LEU A 104 -2.19 5.52 -14.36
N SER A 105 -1.87 4.90 -15.50
CA SER A 105 -2.77 4.86 -16.68
C SER A 105 -4.07 4.09 -16.47
N VAL A 106 -4.19 3.35 -15.36
CA VAL A 106 -5.44 2.70 -14.92
C VAL A 106 -6.50 3.72 -14.51
N TRP A 107 -6.06 4.89 -14.06
CA TRP A 107 -6.91 6.02 -13.68
C TRP A 107 -6.96 7.02 -14.83
N PHE A 108 -8.09 7.72 -14.96
CA PHE A 108 -8.11 8.90 -15.83
C PHE A 108 -7.30 10.01 -15.18
N VAL A 109 -6.29 10.50 -15.91
CA VAL A 109 -5.45 11.62 -15.52
C VAL A 109 -5.35 12.55 -16.72
N GLU A 110 -5.65 13.84 -16.52
CA GLU A 110 -5.63 14.83 -17.61
C GLU A 110 -4.24 15.00 -18.24
N ASP A 111 -3.20 15.08 -17.39
CA ASP A 111 -1.80 15.13 -17.79
C ASP A 111 -1.00 14.10 -16.99
N LEU A 112 -0.98 12.87 -17.51
CA LEU A 112 -0.29 11.75 -16.90
C LEU A 112 1.22 12.00 -16.77
N ASP A 113 1.83 12.63 -17.78
CA ASP A 113 3.28 12.87 -17.79
C ASP A 113 3.69 13.90 -16.74
N TYR A 114 2.93 14.99 -16.62
CA TYR A 114 3.13 15.98 -15.56
C TYR A 114 2.98 15.36 -14.16
N GLN A 115 1.91 14.59 -13.93
CA GLN A 115 1.64 13.98 -12.62
C GLN A 115 2.71 12.97 -12.21
N VAL A 116 3.21 12.17 -13.15
CA VAL A 116 4.31 11.24 -12.89
C VAL A 116 5.59 12.03 -12.57
N GLU A 117 5.90 13.09 -13.32
CA GLU A 117 7.09 13.92 -13.08
C GLU A 117 7.02 14.62 -11.72
N GLU A 118 5.86 15.17 -11.35
CA GLU A 118 5.62 15.77 -10.04
C GLU A 118 5.83 14.74 -8.91
N LYS A 119 5.29 13.52 -9.07
CA LYS A 119 5.49 12.44 -8.09
C LYS A 119 6.98 12.08 -7.96
N ILE A 120 7.71 11.93 -9.08
CA ILE A 120 9.15 11.66 -9.08
C ILE A 120 9.93 12.77 -8.37
N GLN A 121 9.62 14.04 -8.67
CA GLN A 121 10.30 15.18 -8.05
C GLN A 121 10.01 15.28 -6.55
N LYS A 122 8.78 15.01 -6.12
CA LYS A 122 8.39 14.92 -4.70
C LYS A 122 9.20 13.84 -3.98
N ILE A 123 9.34 12.65 -4.57
CA ILE A 123 10.10 11.54 -3.98
C ILE A 123 11.58 11.91 -3.88
N LYS A 124 12.19 12.49 -4.92
CA LYS A 124 13.59 12.97 -4.88
C LYS A 124 13.82 14.00 -3.78
N THR A 125 12.91 14.96 -3.64
CA THR A 125 12.98 16.00 -2.59
C THR A 125 12.85 15.39 -1.19
N THR A 126 11.93 14.43 -1.03
CA THR A 126 11.76 13.65 0.20
C THR A 126 13.03 12.86 0.53
N LEU A 127 13.66 12.20 -0.44
CA LEU A 127 14.90 11.48 -0.25
C LEU A 127 16.02 12.42 0.23
N SER A 128 16.20 13.58 -0.40
CA SER A 128 17.19 14.56 0.03
C SER A 128 16.98 15.00 1.48
N SER A 129 15.73 15.32 1.87
CA SER A 129 15.40 15.70 3.25
C SER A 129 15.68 14.57 4.25
N VAL A 130 15.33 13.32 3.91
CA VAL A 130 15.63 12.15 4.75
C VAL A 130 17.14 11.95 4.91
N ILE A 131 17.92 12.08 3.83
CA ILE A 131 19.38 11.96 3.86
C ILE A 131 20.00 13.05 4.73
N GLU A 132 19.60 14.31 4.56
CA GLU A 132 20.11 15.44 5.36
C GLU A 132 19.91 15.21 6.86
N ARG A 133 18.70 14.81 7.25
CA ARG A 133 18.35 14.55 8.66
C ARG A 133 19.04 13.30 9.20
N TYR A 134 19.16 12.26 8.38
CA TYR A 134 19.91 11.06 8.72
C TYR A 134 21.39 11.39 8.98
N VAL A 135 22.03 12.18 8.11
CA VAL A 135 23.44 12.60 8.28
C VAL A 135 23.60 13.51 9.51
N ALA A 136 22.61 14.34 9.83
CA ALA A 136 22.59 15.16 11.03
C ALA A 136 22.41 14.35 12.33
N GLY A 137 22.23 13.03 12.25
CA GLY A 137 22.10 12.14 13.41
C GLY A 137 20.69 12.07 13.98
N GLU A 138 19.68 12.61 13.29
CA GLU A 138 18.29 12.45 13.73
C GLU A 138 17.85 10.99 13.60
N GLU A 139 17.29 10.43 14.68
CA GLU A 139 16.81 9.05 14.67
C GLU A 139 15.74 8.83 13.59
N VAL A 140 15.77 7.64 12.97
CA VAL A 140 14.84 7.24 11.92
C VAL A 140 14.01 6.07 12.41
N ARG A 141 12.70 6.09 12.24
CA ARG A 141 11.82 4.93 12.45
C ARG A 141 11.19 4.53 11.12
N ILE A 142 11.34 3.26 10.76
CA ILE A 142 10.84 2.69 9.51
C ILE A 142 9.75 1.68 9.84
N TRP A 143 8.57 1.90 9.26
CA TRP A 143 7.40 1.04 9.39
C TRP A 143 7.30 0.17 8.14
N TYR A 144 7.30 -1.15 8.34
CA TYR A 144 7.23 -2.11 7.24
C TYR A 144 6.42 -3.34 7.63
N SER A 145 5.92 -4.07 6.65
CA SER A 145 5.25 -5.36 6.82
C SER A 145 5.86 -6.40 5.88
N TYR A 146 5.17 -7.52 5.67
CA TYR A 146 5.47 -8.44 4.58
C TYR A 146 4.78 -8.06 3.27
N ASN A 147 4.15 -6.90 3.18
CA ASN A 147 3.73 -6.37 1.90
C ASN A 147 4.96 -6.17 0.99
N PRO A 148 4.96 -6.69 -0.26
CA PRO A 148 6.10 -6.61 -1.16
C PRO A 148 6.59 -5.18 -1.43
N ASP A 149 5.70 -4.21 -1.59
CA ASP A 149 6.09 -2.82 -1.85
C ASP A 149 6.80 -2.21 -0.64
N GLU A 150 6.32 -2.48 0.58
CA GLU A 150 6.96 -1.99 1.80
C GLU A 150 8.34 -2.60 2.04
N LEU A 151 8.50 -3.92 1.80
CA LEU A 151 9.82 -4.56 1.90
C LEU A 151 10.78 -4.06 0.82
N CYS A 152 10.33 -3.95 -0.43
CA CYS A 152 11.13 -3.39 -1.51
C CYS A 152 11.57 -1.97 -1.16
N GLY A 153 10.65 -1.12 -0.71
CA GLY A 153 10.92 0.24 -0.27
C GLY A 153 11.94 0.32 0.86
N MET A 154 11.80 -0.52 1.89
CA MET A 154 12.78 -0.60 2.98
C MET A 154 14.16 -1.01 2.46
N TYR A 155 14.24 -2.07 1.65
CA TYR A 155 15.53 -2.53 1.11
C TYR A 155 16.21 -1.49 0.22
N TRP A 156 15.43 -0.82 -0.64
CA TRP A 156 15.90 0.29 -1.45
C TRP A 156 16.43 1.44 -0.58
N LEU A 157 15.67 1.88 0.43
CA LEU A 157 16.08 2.98 1.30
C LEU A 157 17.37 2.65 2.06
N MET A 158 17.46 1.43 2.62
CA MET A 158 18.68 0.99 3.30
C MET A 158 19.90 0.97 2.38
N LYS A 159 19.73 0.65 1.09
CA LYS A 159 20.79 0.79 0.09
C LYS A 159 21.23 2.25 -0.09
N GLN A 160 20.30 3.20 -0.06
CA GLN A 160 20.63 4.64 -0.16
C GLN A 160 21.37 5.16 1.08
N LEU A 161 20.98 4.70 2.27
CA LEU A 161 21.57 5.15 3.54
C LEU A 161 22.93 4.51 3.84
N ARG A 162 23.15 3.25 3.42
CA ARG A 162 24.37 2.49 3.74
C ARG A 162 25.68 3.20 3.37
N PRO A 163 25.85 3.79 2.16
CA PRO A 163 27.10 4.44 1.77
C PRO A 163 27.45 5.69 2.59
N LEU A 164 26.47 6.30 3.26
CA LEU A 164 26.67 7.48 4.10
C LEU A 164 27.46 7.14 5.38
N ASN A 165 27.46 5.86 5.79
CA ASN A 165 28.25 5.34 6.92
C ASN A 165 28.06 6.12 8.24
N CYS A 166 26.84 6.61 8.49
CA CYS A 166 26.51 7.35 9.71
C CYS A 166 26.18 6.40 10.89
N GLN A 167 26.39 6.88 12.12
CA GLN A 167 26.03 6.15 13.36
C GLN A 167 24.59 6.42 13.81
N THR A 168 23.77 6.98 12.93
CA THR A 168 22.39 7.36 13.19
C THR A 168 21.54 6.15 13.55
N THR A 169 20.79 6.24 14.66
CA THR A 169 19.94 5.15 15.12
C THR A 169 18.75 4.98 14.16
N ILE A 170 18.55 3.76 13.68
CA ILE A 170 17.37 3.35 12.93
C ILE A 170 16.55 2.37 13.78
N TYR A 171 15.28 2.68 13.99
CA TYR A 171 14.27 1.78 14.56
C TYR A 171 13.45 1.15 13.43
N LEU A 172 13.14 -0.13 13.59
CA LEU A 172 12.34 -0.92 12.67
C LEU A 172 11.06 -1.34 13.40
N VAL A 173 9.91 -1.02 12.83
CA VAL A 173 8.61 -1.50 13.35
C VAL A 173 7.97 -2.38 12.30
N LYS A 174 7.90 -3.68 12.61
CA LYS A 174 7.28 -4.66 11.75
C LYS A 174 5.82 -4.83 12.11
N LEU A 175 4.93 -4.77 11.12
CA LEU A 175 3.52 -5.10 11.33
C LEU A 175 3.37 -6.58 11.70
N PRO A 176 2.65 -6.92 12.78
CA PRO A 176 2.34 -8.31 13.12
C PRO A 176 1.52 -9.00 12.04
N ALA A 177 1.71 -10.30 11.88
CA ALA A 177 0.91 -11.09 10.92
C ALA A 177 -0.56 -11.18 11.34
N TRP A 178 -0.81 -11.21 12.64
CA TRP A 178 -2.14 -11.18 13.25
C TRP A 178 -2.04 -10.70 14.69
N GLU A 179 -3.15 -10.23 15.24
CA GLU A 179 -3.32 -9.82 16.64
C GLU A 179 -4.72 -10.19 17.15
N TYR A 180 -4.88 -10.28 18.46
CA TYR A 180 -6.19 -10.50 19.08
C TYR A 180 -6.94 -9.17 19.19
N GLY A 181 -8.14 -9.14 18.60
CA GLY A 181 -9.08 -8.04 18.74
C GLY A 181 -10.00 -8.21 19.96
N LYS A 182 -11.03 -7.36 20.02
CA LYS A 182 -12.11 -7.51 21.00
C LYS A 182 -12.94 -8.76 20.69
N GLU A 183 -13.70 -9.23 21.68
CA GLU A 183 -14.71 -10.30 21.48
C GLU A 183 -14.15 -11.59 20.86
N ASN A 184 -12.92 -11.96 21.23
CA ASN A 184 -12.24 -13.16 20.73
C ASN A 184 -12.07 -13.19 19.20
N THR A 185 -11.94 -12.02 18.57
CA THR A 185 -11.63 -11.89 17.14
C THR A 185 -10.13 -11.92 16.88
N MET A 186 -9.74 -12.36 15.69
CA MET A 186 -8.38 -12.23 15.18
C MET A 186 -8.37 -11.17 14.09
N ILE A 187 -7.45 -10.22 14.18
CA ILE A 187 -7.27 -9.15 13.19
C ILE A 187 -5.97 -9.41 12.45
N SER A 188 -6.01 -9.39 11.13
CA SER A 188 -4.83 -9.43 10.26
C SER A 188 -4.86 -8.23 9.33
N LYS A 189 -3.71 -7.57 9.16
CA LYS A 189 -3.53 -6.43 8.26
C LYS A 189 -2.41 -6.76 7.27
N ILE A 190 -2.61 -6.47 5.99
CA ILE A 190 -1.64 -6.81 4.93
C ILE A 190 -0.48 -5.81 4.93
N ALA A 191 -0.79 -4.53 5.15
CA ALA A 191 0.14 -3.41 5.04
C ALA A 191 -0.17 -2.32 6.08
N TRP A 192 0.78 -1.42 6.33
CA TRP A 192 0.56 -0.28 7.23
C TRP A 192 -0.52 0.69 6.73
N GLY A 193 -0.88 0.60 5.44
CA GLY A 193 -2.00 1.35 4.88
C GLY A 193 -3.37 0.98 5.48
N GLU A 194 -3.49 -0.17 6.12
CA GLU A 194 -4.73 -0.65 6.77
C GLU A 194 -4.77 -0.32 8.27
N VAL A 195 -3.72 0.29 8.82
CA VAL A 195 -3.64 0.67 10.23
C VAL A 195 -4.34 2.01 10.43
N SER A 196 -5.30 2.05 11.36
CA SER A 196 -6.02 3.28 11.67
C SER A 196 -5.14 4.26 12.48
N PRO A 197 -5.35 5.59 12.38
CA PRO A 197 -4.50 6.57 13.06
C PRO A 197 -4.32 6.33 14.57
N GLY A 198 -5.36 5.89 15.28
CA GLY A 198 -5.31 5.59 16.72
C GLY A 198 -4.57 4.32 17.11
N GLU A 199 -4.22 3.46 16.15
CA GLU A 199 -3.57 2.17 16.42
C GLU A 199 -2.04 2.26 16.39
N TRP A 200 -1.46 3.20 15.64
CA TRP A 200 -0.01 3.29 15.42
C TRP A 200 0.82 3.27 16.70
N GLY A 201 0.37 3.99 17.74
CA GLY A 201 1.10 4.08 19.00
C GLY A 201 1.24 2.75 19.74
N LYS A 202 0.32 1.81 19.52
CA LYS A 202 0.35 0.46 20.12
C LYS A 202 1.59 -0.32 19.67
N TYR A 203 2.02 -0.09 18.43
CA TYR A 203 3.12 -0.84 17.82
C TYR A 203 4.50 -0.26 18.11
N ILE A 204 4.62 0.91 18.78
CA ILE A 204 5.93 1.46 19.19
C ILE A 204 6.70 0.45 20.05
N THR A 205 6.01 -0.32 20.88
CA THR A 205 6.62 -1.32 21.77
C THR A 205 7.30 -2.46 21.00
N LEU A 206 6.95 -2.66 19.73
CA LEU A 206 7.54 -3.67 18.84
C LEU A 206 8.78 -3.14 18.10
N GLN A 207 9.18 -1.89 18.33
CA GLN A 207 10.32 -1.32 17.61
C GLN A 207 11.62 -2.02 18.01
N GLU A 208 12.44 -2.32 17.01
CA GLU A 208 13.77 -2.89 17.21
C GLU A 208 14.84 -1.95 16.65
N LYS A 209 15.96 -1.82 17.35
CA LYS A 209 17.11 -1.05 16.83
C LYS A 209 17.84 -1.86 15.76
N ALA A 210 17.91 -1.33 14.54
CA ALA A 210 18.67 -1.91 13.46
C ALA A 210 20.17 -1.91 13.79
N LYS A 211 20.84 -3.03 13.54
CA LYS A 211 22.31 -3.14 13.61
C LYS A 211 22.91 -2.73 12.26
N PRO A 212 24.15 -2.20 12.21
CA PRO A 212 24.80 -1.83 10.94
C PRO A 212 24.84 -2.97 9.88
N VAL A 213 24.97 -4.22 10.34
CA VAL A 213 24.92 -5.40 9.45
C VAL A 213 23.57 -5.58 8.76
N PHE A 214 22.47 -5.12 9.36
CA PHE A 214 21.14 -5.19 8.77
C PHE A 214 21.02 -4.32 7.52
N LEU A 215 21.54 -3.08 7.55
CA LEU A 215 21.60 -2.20 6.38
C LEU A 215 22.38 -2.88 5.25
N SER A 216 23.46 -3.58 5.60
CA SER A 216 24.26 -4.32 4.64
C SER A 216 23.49 -5.47 3.99
N ALA A 217 22.75 -6.25 4.78
CA ALA A 217 21.90 -7.32 4.29
C ALA A 217 20.77 -6.80 3.39
N CYS A 218 20.11 -5.71 3.78
CA CYS A 218 19.08 -5.05 2.97
C CYS A 218 19.63 -4.57 1.63
N ALA A 219 20.78 -3.89 1.63
CA ALA A 219 21.42 -3.43 0.40
C ALA A 219 21.81 -4.59 -0.53
N MET A 220 22.32 -5.70 0.03
CA MET A 220 22.61 -6.92 -0.75
C MET A 220 21.34 -7.52 -1.34
N LYS A 221 20.26 -7.63 -0.55
CA LYS A 221 18.99 -8.16 -1.04
C LYS A 221 18.38 -7.28 -2.12
N TRP A 222 18.46 -5.96 -1.98
CA TRP A 222 18.04 -5.03 -3.04
C TRP A 222 18.85 -5.24 -4.33
N ASN A 223 20.19 -5.28 -4.24
CA ASN A 223 21.04 -5.53 -5.41
C ASN A 223 20.71 -6.86 -6.09
N GLN A 224 20.40 -7.91 -5.32
CA GLN A 224 19.94 -9.18 -5.88
C GLN A 224 18.66 -8.99 -6.71
N LEU A 225 17.63 -8.32 -6.16
CA LEU A 225 16.36 -8.08 -6.85
C LEU A 225 16.53 -7.21 -8.10
N GLN A 226 17.48 -6.27 -8.08
CA GLN A 226 17.84 -5.45 -9.23
C GLN A 226 18.53 -6.26 -10.32
N ASN A 227 19.44 -7.16 -9.94
CA ASN A 227 20.11 -8.05 -10.90
C ASN A 227 19.11 -9.03 -11.54
N GLU A 228 18.15 -9.53 -10.76
CA GLU A 228 17.07 -10.41 -11.25
C GLU A 228 16.09 -9.65 -12.16
N ASN A 229 15.85 -8.36 -11.88
CA ASN A 229 14.96 -7.44 -12.58
C ASN A 229 13.60 -8.01 -13.08
N ALA A 230 13.04 -9.02 -12.41
CA ALA A 230 11.78 -9.65 -12.80
C ALA A 230 10.59 -8.66 -12.81
N PRO A 231 9.51 -8.92 -13.56
CA PRO A 231 8.39 -7.97 -13.66
C PRO A 231 7.61 -7.77 -12.36
N LEU A 232 7.72 -8.70 -11.40
CA LEU A 232 7.05 -8.62 -10.10
C LEU A 232 7.95 -9.17 -8.98
N ARG A 233 7.77 -8.64 -7.76
CA ARG A 233 8.30 -9.20 -6.52
C ARG A 233 7.15 -9.56 -5.62
N ALA A 234 7.22 -10.77 -5.07
CA ALA A 234 6.17 -11.36 -4.26
C ALA A 234 6.74 -12.00 -3.00
N MET A 235 5.92 -12.09 -1.96
CA MET A 235 6.25 -12.90 -0.80
C MET A 235 5.89 -14.36 -1.05
N LEU A 236 6.90 -15.20 -1.18
CA LEU A 236 6.77 -16.65 -1.32
C LEU A 236 7.44 -17.35 -0.13
N ASN A 237 6.68 -18.17 0.60
CA ASN A 237 7.16 -18.90 1.77
C ASN A 237 7.91 -18.01 2.79
N GLY A 238 7.37 -16.82 3.05
CA GLY A 238 7.95 -15.86 3.99
C GLY A 238 9.20 -15.13 3.49
N LYS A 239 9.52 -15.19 2.20
CA LYS A 239 10.66 -14.48 1.59
C LYS A 239 10.25 -13.69 0.36
N LEU A 240 10.84 -12.50 0.21
CA LEU A 240 10.65 -11.69 -0.99
C LEU A 240 11.46 -12.27 -2.15
N GLN A 241 10.77 -12.60 -3.25
CA GLN A 241 11.33 -13.22 -4.44
C GLN A 241 10.94 -12.46 -5.70
N SER A 242 11.83 -12.42 -6.68
CA SER A 242 11.51 -12.05 -8.05
C SER A 242 10.72 -13.17 -8.73
N VAL A 243 9.60 -12.83 -9.36
CA VAL A 243 8.63 -13.77 -9.92
C VAL A 243 8.12 -13.30 -11.28
N SER A 244 7.54 -14.22 -12.04
CA SER A 244 6.83 -13.90 -13.28
C SER A 244 5.57 -13.09 -13.00
N GLU A 245 5.12 -12.33 -14.00
CA GLU A 245 3.93 -11.48 -13.88
C GLU A 245 2.62 -12.27 -13.74
N ASP A 246 2.61 -13.53 -14.18
CA ASP A 246 1.45 -14.41 -14.23
C ASP A 246 1.26 -15.27 -12.97
N ILE A 247 2.14 -15.15 -11.96
CA ILE A 247 2.12 -15.99 -10.76
C ILE A 247 0.78 -15.98 -10.01
N TYR A 248 0.02 -14.88 -10.13
CA TYR A 248 -1.29 -14.72 -9.49
C TYR A 248 -2.48 -14.88 -10.45
N ASP A 249 -2.25 -15.12 -11.74
CA ASP A 249 -3.32 -15.16 -12.75
C ASP A 249 -4.35 -16.26 -12.46
N SER A 250 -3.94 -17.39 -11.86
CA SER A 250 -4.86 -18.46 -11.49
C SER A 250 -5.93 -18.02 -10.47
N PHE A 251 -5.61 -17.05 -9.59
CA PHE A 251 -6.57 -16.51 -8.63
C PHE A 251 -7.58 -15.61 -9.34
N ILE A 252 -7.11 -14.77 -10.27
CA ILE A 252 -7.95 -13.88 -11.07
C ILE A 252 -8.89 -14.70 -11.96
N LEU A 253 -8.37 -15.72 -12.65
CA LEU A 253 -9.15 -16.61 -13.51
C LEU A 253 -10.22 -17.38 -12.73
N ARG A 254 -9.93 -17.78 -11.48
CA ARG A 254 -10.92 -18.44 -10.62
C ARG A 254 -12.10 -17.51 -10.31
N GLU A 255 -11.83 -16.27 -9.92
CA GLU A 255 -12.89 -15.30 -9.64
C GLU A 255 -13.68 -14.91 -10.89
N ILE A 256 -13.04 -14.85 -12.06
CA ILE A 256 -13.72 -14.67 -13.37
C ILE A 256 -14.62 -15.86 -13.69
N ALA A 257 -14.17 -17.10 -13.43
CA ALA A 257 -14.96 -18.29 -13.70
C ALA A 257 -16.27 -18.32 -12.90
N GLU A 258 -16.24 -17.84 -11.65
CA GLU A 258 -17.39 -17.71 -10.76
C GLU A 258 -18.38 -16.60 -11.19
N GLN A 259 -17.97 -15.67 -12.07
CA GLN A 259 -18.87 -14.62 -12.56
C GLN A 259 -19.90 -15.15 -13.58
N PRO A 260 -21.04 -14.46 -13.76
CA PRO A 260 -21.88 -14.64 -14.96
C PRO A 260 -21.10 -14.39 -16.26
N GLU A 261 -21.71 -14.72 -17.40
CA GLU A 261 -21.08 -14.56 -18.72
C GLU A 261 -20.56 -13.13 -18.95
N GLN A 262 -21.34 -12.13 -18.54
CA GLN A 262 -20.97 -10.71 -18.52
C GLN A 262 -20.87 -10.21 -17.08
N PHE A 263 -19.79 -9.50 -16.75
CA PHE A 263 -19.51 -9.09 -15.38
C PHE A 263 -18.74 -7.78 -15.32
N LYS A 264 -18.80 -7.10 -14.16
CA LYS A 264 -18.01 -5.88 -13.91
C LYS A 264 -16.60 -6.25 -13.47
N MET A 265 -15.60 -5.65 -14.09
CA MET A 265 -14.18 -5.85 -13.74
C MET A 265 -13.89 -5.55 -12.26
N ALA A 266 -14.48 -4.49 -11.71
CA ALA A 266 -14.34 -4.13 -10.30
C ALA A 266 -14.76 -5.23 -9.32
N ILE A 267 -15.74 -6.08 -9.67
CA ILE A 267 -16.19 -7.18 -8.80
C ILE A 267 -15.07 -8.22 -8.67
N VAL A 268 -14.45 -8.61 -9.79
CA VAL A 268 -13.33 -9.54 -9.80
C VAL A 268 -12.15 -8.98 -9.00
N ILE A 269 -11.79 -7.70 -9.23
CA ILE A 269 -10.71 -7.05 -8.47
C ILE A 269 -10.99 -7.08 -6.96
N GLY A 270 -12.19 -6.66 -6.55
CA GLY A 270 -12.59 -6.64 -5.15
C GLY A 270 -12.57 -8.03 -4.52
N ASN A 271 -13.08 -9.05 -5.22
CA ASN A 271 -13.06 -10.42 -4.75
C ASN A 271 -11.63 -10.94 -4.58
N VAL A 272 -10.74 -10.69 -5.54
CA VAL A 272 -9.34 -11.15 -5.46
C VAL A 272 -8.64 -10.52 -4.25
N LEU A 273 -8.81 -9.22 -4.04
CA LEU A 273 -8.20 -8.51 -2.91
C LEU A 273 -8.75 -9.00 -1.57
N GLY A 274 -10.08 -9.07 -1.43
CA GLY A 274 -10.74 -9.42 -0.17
C GLY A 274 -10.54 -10.88 0.24
N LYS A 275 -10.65 -11.82 -0.71
CA LYS A 275 -10.63 -13.26 -0.45
C LYS A 275 -9.21 -13.80 -0.25
N TYR A 276 -8.26 -13.36 -1.07
CA TYR A 276 -6.93 -13.97 -1.10
C TYR A 276 -5.84 -13.17 -0.39
N GLN A 277 -6.02 -11.86 -0.22
CA GLN A 277 -5.09 -11.01 0.52
C GLN A 277 -3.62 -11.20 0.09
N LEU A 278 -3.38 -11.29 -1.22
CA LEU A 278 -2.10 -11.73 -1.81
C LEU A 278 -0.95 -10.73 -1.68
N GLY A 279 -1.20 -9.54 -1.12
CA GLY A 279 -0.23 -8.45 -1.06
C GLY A 279 0.06 -7.77 -2.40
N ILE A 280 -0.89 -7.82 -3.34
CA ILE A 280 -0.85 -7.13 -4.63
C ILE A 280 -1.90 -6.02 -4.69
N SER A 281 -1.67 -4.99 -5.51
CA SER A 281 -2.62 -3.88 -5.69
C SER A 281 -3.75 -4.22 -6.66
N ASP A 282 -4.83 -3.47 -6.55
CA ASP A 282 -5.92 -3.39 -7.53
C ASP A 282 -5.40 -3.07 -8.94
N VAL A 283 -4.46 -2.13 -9.05
CA VAL A 283 -3.80 -1.75 -10.31
C VAL A 283 -3.08 -2.94 -10.94
N TRP A 284 -2.39 -3.77 -10.15
CA TRP A 284 -1.73 -4.97 -10.66
C TRP A 284 -2.74 -5.98 -11.21
N ILE A 285 -3.80 -6.27 -10.47
CA ILE A 285 -4.88 -7.19 -10.89
C ILE A 285 -5.52 -6.67 -12.18
N SER A 286 -5.79 -5.36 -12.26
CA SER A 286 -6.31 -4.74 -13.47
C SER A 286 -5.41 -4.93 -14.67
N ASN A 287 -4.10 -4.72 -14.52
CA ASN A 287 -3.14 -4.91 -15.62
C ASN A 287 -3.11 -6.37 -16.11
N ARG A 288 -3.29 -7.35 -15.21
CA ARG A 288 -3.41 -8.76 -15.60
C ARG A 288 -4.71 -9.06 -16.34
N ILE A 289 -5.82 -8.45 -15.95
CA ILE A 289 -7.09 -8.54 -16.69
C ILE A 289 -6.96 -7.88 -18.08
N ASP A 290 -6.28 -6.74 -18.19
CA ASP A 290 -5.98 -6.11 -19.48
C ASP A 290 -5.12 -7.03 -20.37
N LYS A 291 -4.14 -7.74 -19.80
CA LYS A 291 -3.40 -8.78 -20.53
C LYS A 291 -4.30 -9.90 -21.05
N MET A 292 -5.29 -10.34 -20.26
CA MET A 292 -6.28 -11.34 -20.68
C MET A 292 -7.20 -10.83 -21.80
N LEU A 293 -7.48 -9.53 -21.86
CA LEU A 293 -8.19 -8.89 -22.97
C LEU A 293 -7.34 -8.88 -24.25
N GLU A 294 -6.06 -8.52 -24.14
CA GLU A 294 -5.10 -8.57 -25.25
C GLU A 294 -4.95 -9.99 -25.82
N ASP A 295 -4.93 -11.01 -24.96
CA ASP A 295 -4.82 -12.42 -25.37
C ASP A 295 -6.15 -13.01 -25.88
N GLY A 296 -7.23 -12.23 -25.87
CA GLY A 296 -8.55 -12.65 -26.33
C GLY A 296 -9.22 -13.70 -25.45
N VAL A 297 -8.84 -13.80 -24.18
CA VAL A 297 -9.53 -14.61 -23.15
C VAL A 297 -10.82 -13.93 -22.73
N LEU A 298 -10.80 -12.60 -22.69
CA LEU A 298 -11.93 -11.74 -22.35
C LEU A 298 -12.24 -10.81 -23.52
N GLU A 299 -13.43 -10.21 -23.51
CA GLU A 299 -13.76 -9.09 -24.39
C GLU A 299 -14.49 -7.97 -23.64
N ILE A 300 -14.29 -6.73 -24.09
CA ILE A 300 -14.99 -5.56 -23.54
C ILE A 300 -16.37 -5.46 -24.20
N ILE A 301 -17.42 -5.48 -23.38
CA ILE A 301 -18.81 -5.26 -23.83
C ILE A 301 -19.21 -3.81 -23.64
N GLN A 302 -18.78 -3.21 -22.53
CA GLN A 302 -18.97 -1.81 -22.24
C GLN A 302 -17.66 -1.25 -21.66
N ASP A 303 -17.12 -0.21 -22.30
CA ASP A 303 -15.93 0.46 -21.79
C ASP A 303 -16.28 1.34 -20.57
N ALA A 304 -15.26 1.72 -19.80
CA ALA A 304 -15.44 2.64 -18.68
C ALA A 304 -15.90 4.02 -19.20
N PRO A 305 -16.79 4.72 -18.46
CA PRO A 305 -17.15 6.09 -18.80
C PRO A 305 -15.90 7.00 -18.90
N LYS A 306 -15.95 7.98 -19.80
CA LYS A 306 -14.86 8.95 -19.95
C LYS A 306 -14.61 9.66 -18.62
N GLY A 307 -13.36 9.67 -18.18
CA GLY A 307 -12.99 10.29 -16.90
C GLY A 307 -12.95 9.31 -15.72
N GLU A 308 -13.32 8.04 -15.92
CA GLU A 308 -13.39 7.04 -14.85
C GLU A 308 -12.35 5.93 -15.03
N THR A 309 -12.18 5.12 -13.99
CA THR A 309 -11.24 4.00 -14.01
C THR A 309 -11.69 2.89 -14.94
N ASN A 310 -10.73 2.20 -15.55
CA ASN A 310 -11.01 1.01 -16.35
C ASN A 310 -11.73 -0.11 -15.55
N TYR A 311 -11.69 -0.09 -14.21
CA TYR A 311 -12.40 -1.05 -13.35
C TYR A 311 -13.91 -1.07 -13.60
N ARG A 312 -14.48 0.01 -14.14
CA ARG A 312 -15.91 0.12 -14.45
C ARG A 312 -16.32 -0.57 -15.76
N ARG A 313 -15.38 -1.15 -16.50
CA ARG A 313 -15.68 -1.95 -17.69
C ARG A 313 -16.59 -3.14 -17.37
N ILE A 314 -17.50 -3.44 -18.30
CA ILE A 314 -18.23 -4.71 -18.35
C ILE A 314 -17.53 -5.62 -19.35
N LEU A 315 -17.08 -6.78 -18.86
CA LEU A 315 -16.33 -7.77 -19.62
C LEU A 315 -17.16 -9.02 -19.87
N ARG A 316 -16.83 -9.78 -20.90
CA ARG A 316 -17.41 -11.10 -21.20
C ARG A 316 -16.33 -12.16 -21.34
N LYS A 317 -16.62 -13.36 -20.85
CA LYS A 317 -15.78 -14.56 -21.08
C LYS A 317 -15.90 -15.00 -22.53
N ARG A 318 -14.79 -15.15 -23.26
CA ARG A 318 -14.83 -15.84 -24.55
C ARG A 318 -14.82 -17.34 -24.30
N MET A 319 -15.94 -18.01 -24.61
CA MET A 319 -15.98 -19.47 -24.61
C MET A 319 -15.02 -19.97 -25.69
N LYS A 320 -13.98 -20.70 -25.30
CA LYS A 320 -13.24 -21.59 -26.19
C LYS A 320 -13.82 -22.99 -26.07
#